data_AF-A0AAV1GRY9-F1
#
_entry.id   AF-A0AAV1GRY9-F1
#
_cell.length_a   1.000
_cell.length_b   1.000
_cell.length_c   1.000
_cell.angle_alpha   90.00
_cell.angle_beta   90.00
_cell.angle_gamma   90.00
#
_symmetry.space_group_name_H-M   'P 1'
#
loop_
_entity.id
_entity.type
_entity.pdbx_description
1 polymer ?
#
loop_
_entity_poly.entity_id
_entity_poly.type
_entity_poly.pdbx_seq_one_letter_code
_entity_poly.pdbx_strand_id
1 'polypeptide(L)'
;MLRRVLNVHWSSHTTNEALYGELPAVADKIAAKRLKLAGHCHRHPELSTQKVLLWEPKHGHRNRGRPRTSYVDTLKKDTGAKSASELASLMKDCDVWRYHVHSRRVAT
;
A
#
# COMPACT_ATOMS: atom_id res chain seq x y z
N MET A 1 -13.35 -1.40 17.15
CA MET A 1 -13.29 -0.30 18.14
C MET A 1 -14.50 0.62 18.02
N LEU A 2 -14.84 1.14 16.83
CA LEU A 2 -15.95 2.11 16.67
C LEU A 2 -17.32 1.61 17.16
N ARG A 3 -17.66 0.32 16.99
CA ARG A 3 -18.88 -0.28 17.55
C ARG A 3 -19.02 -0.08 19.06
N ARG A 4 -17.90 -0.18 19.80
CA ARG A 4 -17.90 -0.01 21.26
C ARG A 4 -18.10 1.46 21.65
N VAL A 5 -17.48 2.37 20.89
CA VAL A 5 -17.59 3.82 21.10
C VAL A 5 -19.02 4.30 20.82
N LEU A 6 -19.63 3.80 19.74
CA LEU A 6 -21.01 4.11 19.35
C LEU A 6 -22.05 3.24 20.07
N ASN A 7 -21.63 2.44 21.05
CA ASN A 7 -22.47 1.52 21.82
C ASN A 7 -23.41 0.64 20.95
N VAL A 8 -22.90 0.17 19.81
CA VAL A 8 -23.64 -0.68 18.87
C VAL A 8 -23.78 -2.07 19.48
N HIS A 9 -25.01 -2.44 19.83
CA HIS A 9 -25.32 -3.76 20.36
C HIS A 9 -25.15 -4.83 19.28
N TRP A 10 -24.66 -6.02 19.63
CA TRP A 10 -24.36 -7.09 18.67
C TRP A 10 -25.60 -7.54 17.87
N SER A 11 -26.79 -7.52 18.48
CA SER A 11 -28.05 -7.91 17.83
C SER A 11 -28.56 -6.91 16.79
N SER A 12 -27.98 -5.71 16.73
CA SER A 12 -28.33 -4.71 15.71
C SER A 12 -27.89 -5.10 14.30
N HIS A 13 -26.98 -6.08 14.17
CA HIS A 13 -26.41 -6.54 12.90
C HIS A 13 -25.94 -5.40 11.97
N THR A 14 -25.54 -4.24 12.52
CA THR A 14 -25.11 -3.09 11.73
C THR A 14 -23.96 -3.49 10.80
N THR A 15 -24.04 -3.17 9.52
CA THR A 15 -22.97 -3.47 8.56
C THR A 15 -21.75 -2.59 8.81
N ASN A 16 -20.58 -3.01 8.32
CA ASN A 16 -19.37 -2.16 8.43
C ASN A 16 -19.50 -0.90 7.56
N GLU A 17 -20.20 -0.98 6.43
CA GLU A 17 -20.52 0.16 5.58
C GLU A 17 -21.34 1.21 6.34
N ALA A 18 -22.40 0.81 7.02
CA ALA A 18 -23.20 1.72 7.85
C ALA A 18 -22.41 2.27 9.05
N LEU A 19 -21.50 1.47 9.62
CA LEU A 19 -20.72 1.87 10.78
C LEU A 19 -19.61 2.88 10.46
N TYR A 20 -18.87 2.65 9.37
CA TYR A 20 -17.71 3.45 9.00
C TYR A 20 -18.04 4.53 7.96
N GLY A 21 -19.13 4.38 7.21
CA GLY A 21 -19.59 5.34 6.21
C GLY A 21 -18.49 5.68 5.22
N GLU A 22 -18.18 6.98 5.12
CA GLU A 22 -17.17 7.53 4.21
C GLU A 22 -15.72 7.40 4.73
N LEU A 23 -15.50 6.76 5.88
CA LEU A 23 -14.15 6.60 6.40
C LEU A 23 -13.38 5.61 5.52
N PRO A 24 -12.18 5.99 5.03
CA PRO A 24 -11.37 5.08 4.23
C PRO A 24 -10.95 3.87 5.06
N ALA A 25 -10.88 2.71 4.40
CA ALA A 25 -10.50 1.49 5.08
C ALA A 25 -9.09 1.62 5.67
N VAL A 26 -8.85 0.93 6.80
CA VAL A 26 -7.53 0.91 7.45
C VAL A 26 -6.46 0.40 6.48
N ALA A 27 -6.81 -0.56 5.62
CA ALA A 27 -5.93 -1.09 4.59
C ALA A 27 -5.43 0.00 3.64
N ASP A 28 -6.31 0.89 3.20
CA ASP A 28 -5.99 2.00 2.30
C ASP A 28 -5.08 3.02 2.98
N LYS A 29 -5.35 3.32 4.26
CA LYS A 29 -4.46 4.17 5.07
C LYS A 29 -3.06 3.58 5.23
N ILE A 30 -2.95 2.26 5.40
CA ILE A 30 -1.67 1.56 5.48
C ILE A 30 -0.95 1.60 4.13
N ALA A 31 -1.67 1.33 3.03
CA ALA A 31 -1.13 1.42 1.67
C ALA A 31 -0.60 2.83 1.37
N ALA A 32 -1.38 3.88 1.66
CA ALA A 32 -0.95 5.26 1.47
C ALA A 32 0.31 5.61 2.28
N LYS A 33 0.42 5.16 3.54
CA LYS A 33 1.63 5.36 4.35
C LYS A 33 2.84 4.62 3.76
N ARG A 34 2.64 3.38 3.32
CA ARG A 34 3.68 2.56 2.68
C ARG A 34 4.20 3.23 1.41
N LEU A 35 3.30 3.69 0.54
CA LEU A 35 3.64 4.38 -0.70
C LEU A 35 4.41 5.69 -0.43
N LYS A 36 3.98 6.49 0.57
CA LYS A 36 4.73 7.70 0.98
C LYS A 36 6.16 7.39 1.36
N LEU A 37 6.37 6.38 2.21
CA LEU A 37 7.71 5.98 2.63
C LEU A 37 8.54 5.47 1.45
N ALA A 38 7.98 4.61 0.60
CA ALA A 38 8.68 4.06 -0.54
C ALA A 38 9.14 5.14 -1.53
N GLY A 39 8.25 6.05 -1.91
CA GLY A 39 8.61 7.14 -2.81
C GLY A 39 9.59 8.14 -2.19
N HIS A 40 9.58 8.33 -0.88
CA HIS A 40 10.62 9.11 -0.20
C HIS A 40 11.97 8.37 -0.28
N CYS A 41 12.04 7.12 0.18
CA CYS A 41 13.27 6.33 0.12
C CYS A 41 13.87 6.22 -1.29
N HIS A 42 13.04 6.14 -2.34
CA HIS A 42 13.51 6.03 -3.71
C HIS A 42 14.19 7.32 -4.23
N ARG A 43 13.65 8.49 -3.87
CA ARG A 43 14.11 9.80 -4.35
C ARG A 43 15.32 10.35 -3.58
N HIS A 44 15.65 9.74 -2.44
CA HIS A 44 16.72 10.15 -1.55
C HIS A 44 17.89 9.14 -1.62
N PRO A 45 18.84 9.32 -2.55
CA PRO A 45 19.95 8.38 -2.77
C PRO A 45 20.94 8.29 -1.60
N GLU A 46 20.93 9.26 -0.68
CA GLU A 46 21.69 9.24 0.56
C GLU A 46 21.24 8.14 1.53
N LEU A 47 20.00 7.66 1.39
CA LEU A 47 19.45 6.62 2.25
C LEU A 47 19.92 5.24 1.79
N SER A 48 20.43 4.43 2.73
CA SER A 48 20.80 3.04 2.47
C SER A 48 19.62 2.19 1.96
N THR A 49 18.40 2.58 2.32
CA THR A 49 17.15 1.91 1.90
C THR A 49 16.90 2.04 0.40
N GLN A 50 17.39 3.10 -0.26
CA GLN A 50 17.17 3.33 -1.70
C GLN A 50 17.66 2.15 -2.55
N LYS A 51 18.81 1.58 -2.18
CA LYS A 51 19.45 0.44 -2.86
C LYS A 51 18.70 -0.87 -2.71
N VAL A 52 17.93 -1.03 -1.62
CA VAL A 52 17.27 -2.29 -1.25
C VAL A 52 15.77 -2.25 -1.54
N LEU A 53 15.17 -1.06 -1.65
CA LEU A 53 13.72 -0.85 -1.76
C LEU A 53 13.06 -1.66 -2.87
N LEU A 54 13.66 -1.65 -4.06
CA LEU A 54 13.17 -2.33 -5.27
C LEU A 54 14.00 -3.56 -5.63
N TRP A 55 14.76 -4.09 -4.67
CA TRP A 55 15.60 -5.25 -4.92
C TRP A 55 14.75 -6.50 -5.13
N GLU A 56 15.05 -7.22 -6.21
CA GLU A 56 14.46 -8.53 -6.52
C GLU A 56 15.59 -9.56 -6.69
N PRO A 57 15.43 -10.79 -6.18
CA PRO A 57 16.43 -11.83 -6.34
C PRO A 57 16.58 -12.22 -7.82
N LYS A 58 17.81 -12.15 -8.34
CA LYS A 58 18.15 -12.53 -9.73
C LYS A 58 18.28 -14.04 -9.93
N HIS A 59 18.55 -14.78 -8.86
CA HIS A 59 18.83 -16.22 -8.89
C HIS A 59 17.90 -16.96 -7.93
N GLY A 60 17.71 -18.26 -8.21
CA GLY A 60 16.80 -19.13 -7.47
C GLY A 60 15.37 -19.06 -8.01
N HIS A 61 14.55 -20.01 -7.57
CA HIS A 61 13.14 -20.09 -7.93
C HIS A 61 12.29 -19.90 -6.70
N ARG A 62 11.15 -19.21 -6.84
CA ARG A 62 10.13 -19.18 -5.79
C ARG A 62 9.49 -20.56 -5.70
N ASN A 63 9.19 -21.02 -4.49
CA ASN A 63 8.49 -22.28 -4.28
C ASN A 63 7.15 -22.30 -5.02
N ARG A 64 6.79 -23.47 -5.57
CA ARG A 64 5.50 -23.70 -6.22
C ARG A 64 4.36 -23.53 -5.19
N GLY A 65 3.23 -22.95 -5.63
CA GLY A 65 2.07 -22.65 -4.78
C GLY A 65 1.90 -21.16 -4.54
N ARG A 66 1.56 -20.76 -3.31
CA ARG A 66 1.44 -19.35 -2.91
C ARG A 66 2.77 -18.85 -2.32
N PRO A 67 3.62 -18.17 -3.11
CA PRO A 67 4.86 -17.61 -2.59
C PRO A 67 4.60 -16.52 -1.56
N ARG A 68 5.56 -16.32 -0.65
CA ARG A 68 5.51 -15.21 0.32
C ARG A 68 5.53 -13.89 -0.44
N THR A 69 4.63 -12.98 -0.07
CA THR A 69 4.54 -11.65 -0.66
C THR A 69 5.74 -10.82 -0.22
N SER A 70 6.55 -10.38 -1.17
CA SER A 70 7.64 -9.45 -0.89
C SER A 70 7.13 -8.01 -0.74
N TYR A 71 8.01 -7.12 -0.28
CA TYR A 71 7.68 -5.70 -0.21
C TYR A 71 7.38 -5.12 -1.60
N VAL A 72 8.16 -5.49 -2.62
CA VAL A 72 7.95 -5.06 -4.01
C VAL A 72 6.61 -5.58 -4.55
N ASP A 73 6.24 -6.83 -4.27
CA ASP A 73 4.93 -7.39 -4.66
C ASP A 73 3.77 -6.59 -4.04
N THR A 74 3.96 -6.13 -2.80
CA THR A 74 2.98 -5.30 -2.09
C THR A 74 2.84 -3.92 -2.76
N LEU A 75 3.97 -3.29 -3.12
CA LEU A 75 3.95 -2.01 -3.82
C LEU A 75 3.31 -2.12 -5.21
N LYS A 76 3.60 -3.19 -5.96
CA LYS A 76 2.96 -3.50 -7.25
C LYS A 76 1.44 -3.61 -7.09
N LYS A 77 0.97 -4.29 -6.04
CA LYS A 77 -0.48 -4.39 -5.74
C LYS A 77 -1.09 -3.02 -5.38
N ASP A 78 -0.36 -2.19 -4.65
CA ASP A 78 -0.83 -0.87 -4.22
C ASP A 78 -0.86 0.17 -5.37
N THR A 79 -0.01 0.03 -6.39
CA THR A 79 0.03 0.98 -7.52
C THR A 79 -0.60 0.45 -8.80
N GLY A 80 -0.74 -0.87 -8.95
CA GLY A 80 -1.09 -1.54 -10.20
C GLY A 80 0.10 -1.74 -11.15
N ALA A 81 1.33 -1.39 -10.73
CA ALA A 81 2.51 -1.55 -11.57
C ALA A 81 2.85 -3.04 -11.80
N LYS A 82 3.34 -3.35 -13.00
CA LYS A 82 3.66 -4.72 -13.44
C LYS A 82 5.12 -5.09 -13.12
N SER A 83 6.01 -4.11 -13.05
CA SER A 83 7.45 -4.35 -12.85
C SER A 83 8.08 -3.42 -11.81
N ALA A 84 9.26 -3.79 -11.30
CA ALA A 84 10.04 -2.94 -10.41
C ALA A 84 10.56 -1.69 -11.13
N SER A 85 10.86 -1.79 -12.43
CA SER A 85 11.27 -0.65 -13.27
C SER A 85 10.14 0.36 -13.42
N GLU A 86 8.92 -0.10 -13.67
CA GLU A 86 7.73 0.75 -13.73
C GLU A 86 7.47 1.44 -12.38
N LEU A 87 7.61 0.72 -11.26
CA LEU A 87 7.55 1.32 -9.93
C LEU A 87 8.59 2.44 -9.74
N ALA A 88 9.83 2.23 -10.18
CA ALA A 88 10.87 3.26 -10.11
C ALA A 88 10.49 4.50 -10.93
N SER A 89 9.98 4.32 -12.15
CA SER A 89 9.49 5.42 -12.99
C SER A 89 8.35 6.18 -12.33
N LEU A 90 7.37 5.49 -11.74
CA LEU A 90 6.26 6.10 -11.00
C LEU A 90 6.75 6.87 -9.78
N MET A 91 7.75 6.36 -9.04
CA MET A 91 8.30 7.03 -7.85
C MET A 91 9.18 8.23 -8.19
N LYS A 92 9.78 8.24 -9.39
CA LYS A 92 10.61 9.35 -9.88
C LYS A 92 9.76 10.58 -10.18
N ASP A 93 8.58 10.39 -10.77
CA ASP A 93 7.60 11.45 -10.98
C ASP A 93 6.83 11.73 -9.67
N CYS A 94 7.06 12.90 -9.08
CA CYS A 94 6.48 13.25 -7.79
C CYS A 94 4.96 13.42 -7.84
N ASP A 95 4.41 13.88 -8.95
CA ASP A 95 2.98 14.20 -9.06
C ASP A 95 2.17 12.94 -9.37
N VAL A 96 2.68 12.09 -10.25
CA VAL A 96 2.12 10.75 -10.47
C VAL A 96 2.18 9.92 -9.17
N TRP A 97 3.31 9.97 -8.44
CA TRP A 97 3.40 9.26 -7.17
C TRP A 97 2.43 9.79 -6.12
N ARG A 98 2.28 11.12 -6.03
CA ARG A 98 1.28 11.74 -5.16
C ARG A 98 -0.12 11.28 -5.53
N TYR A 99 -0.46 11.18 -6.81
CA TYR A 99 -1.77 10.68 -7.24
C TYR A 99 -2.04 9.27 -6.71
N HIS A 100 -1.10 8.32 -6.85
CA HIS A 100 -1.25 6.96 -6.30
C HIS A 100 -1.39 6.94 -4.77
N VAL A 101 -0.71 7.85 -4.06
CA VAL A 101 -0.85 7.97 -2.60
C VAL A 101 -2.23 8.51 -2.21
N HIS A 102 -2.77 9.47 -2.97
CA HIS A 102 -4.07 10.08 -2.69
C HIS A 102 -5.22 9.18 -3.09
N SER A 103 -5.11 8.43 -4.19
CA SER A 103 -6.15 7.47 -4.60
C SER A 103 -6.38 6.40 -3.53
N ARG A 104 -5.35 6.04 -2.75
CA ARG A 104 -5.44 5.17 -1.56
C ARG A 104 -6.00 5.86 -0.31
N ARG A 105 -6.52 7.08 -0.40
CA ARG A 105 -7.12 7.80 0.75
C ARG A 105 -8.57 8.18 0.49
N VAL A 106 -9.00 8.14 -0.76
CA VAL A 106 -10.39 8.36 -1.15
C VAL A 106 -11.16 7.09 -0.81
N ALA A 107 -12.24 7.24 -0.04
CA ALA A 107 -13.17 6.14 0.20
C ALA A 107 -13.86 5.80 -1.13
N THR A 108 -13.79 4.53 -1.53
CA THR A 108 -14.57 3.97 -2.64
C THR A 108 -15.93 3.52 -2.15
#